data_AF-A0A533WUW0-F1
#
_entry.id   AF-A0A533WUW0-F1
#
_cell.length_a   1.000
_cell.length_b   1.000
_cell.length_c   1.000
_cell.angle_alpha   90.00
_cell.angle_beta   90.00
_cell.angle_gamma   90.00
#
_symmetry.space_group_name_H-M   'P 1'
#
loop_
_entity.id
_entity.type
_entity.pdbx_description
1 polymer ?
#
loop_
_entity_poly.entity_id
_entity_poly.type
_entity_poly.pdbx_seq_one_letter_code
_entity_poly.pdbx_strand_id
1 'polypeptide(L)' 'MHVQNKRYPDYIADQIKKGTTTCALTCKDGVVLAADSRASAGFFIADRHVMKIQKVDQHLAMTIAGGVADA' A
#
# COMPACT_ATOMS: atom_id res chain seq x y z
N MET A 1 -19.09 4.43 28.67
CA MET A 1 -19.78 3.49 27.75
C MET A 1 -18.70 2.74 26.98
N HIS A 2 -18.44 1.49 27.37
CA HIS A 2 -17.48 0.62 26.68
C HIS A 2 -18.13 0.09 25.41
N VAL A 3 -17.78 0.68 24.25
CA VAL A 3 -18.21 0.16 22.94
C VAL A 3 -17.24 -0.95 22.53
N GLN A 4 -17.45 -2.13 23.09
CA GLN A 4 -16.89 -3.40 22.60
C GLN A 4 -17.63 -3.77 21.30
N ASN A 5 -17.27 -3.15 20.17
CA ASN A 5 -17.89 -3.44 18.89
C ASN A 5 -16.80 -3.73 17.85
N LYS A 6 -16.67 -5.01 17.45
CA LYS A 6 -15.72 -5.48 16.40
C LYS A 6 -15.88 -4.74 15.06
N ARG A 7 -16.96 -3.99 14.88
CA ARG A 7 -17.31 -3.22 13.68
C ARG A 7 -16.35 -2.09 13.32
N TYR A 8 -15.70 -1.45 14.30
CA TYR A 8 -14.75 -0.36 14.03
C TYR A 8 -13.43 -0.83 13.40
N PRO A 9 -12.72 -1.84 13.96
CA PRO A 9 -11.52 -2.36 13.31
C PRO A 9 -11.79 -2.94 11.91
N ASP A 10 -12.95 -3.59 11.71
CA ASP A 10 -13.33 -4.12 10.40
C ASP A 10 -13.53 -3.00 9.35
N TYR A 11 -14.12 -1.86 9.74
CA TYR A 11 -14.30 -0.70 8.86
C TYR A 11 -12.96 -0.12 8.39
N ILE A 12 -11.99 0.02 9.29
CA ILE A 12 -10.65 0.51 8.97
C ILE A 12 -9.93 -0.48 8.06
N ALA A 13 -10.01 -1.78 8.36
CA ALA A 13 -9.42 -2.82 7.53
C ALA A 13 -9.97 -2.82 6.09
N ASP A 14 -11.28 -2.58 5.90
CA ASP A 14 -11.87 -2.53 4.57
C ASP A 14 -11.48 -1.28 3.76
N GLN A 15 -11.20 -0.16 4.44
CA GLN A 15 -10.67 1.06 3.83
C GLN A 15 -9.20 0.88 3.40
N ILE A 16 -8.37 0.24 4.24
CA ILE A 16 -6.95 -0.01 3.96
C ILE A 16 -6.75 -0.96 2.76
N LYS A 17 -7.68 -1.90 2.54
CA LYS A 17 -7.63 -2.84 1.41
C LYS A 17 -7.82 -2.19 0.03
N LYS A 18 -8.16 -0.89 -0.04
CA LYS A 18 -8.51 -0.20 -1.29
C LYS A 18 -7.42 0.79 -1.68
N GLY A 19 -7.25 0.99 -2.99
CA GLY A 19 -6.50 2.13 -3.54
C GLY A 19 -5.02 1.92 -3.82
N THR A 20 -4.43 0.77 -3.49
CA THR A 20 -3.05 0.46 -3.90
C THR A 20 -2.92 -1.02 -4.23
N THR A 21 -2.31 -1.32 -5.37
CA THR A 21 -2.03 -2.69 -5.80
C THR A 21 -0.53 -2.85 -5.89
N THR A 22 0.01 -3.82 -5.15
CA THR A 22 1.42 -4.20 -5.22
C THR A 22 1.54 -5.69 -5.51
N CYS A 23 2.61 -6.06 -6.19
CA CYS A 23 2.98 -7.46 -6.37
C CYS A 23 4.49 -7.62 -6.48
N ALA A 24 4.94 -8.84 -6.25
CA ALA A 24 6.32 -9.25 -6.43
C ALA A 24 6.37 -10.61 -7.13
N LEU A 25 7.35 -10.80 -8.01
CA LEU A 25 7.61 -12.07 -8.67
C LEU A 25 9.04 -12.53 -8.34
N THR A 26 9.16 -13.76 -7.87
CA THR A 26 10.46 -14.42 -7.70
C THR A 26 10.88 -15.06 -9.02
N CYS A 27 12.10 -14.76 -9.45
CA CYS A 27 12.77 -15.33 -10.61
C CYS A 27 13.98 -16.16 -10.15
N LYS A 28 14.60 -16.91 -11.07
CA LYS A 28 15.77 -17.75 -10.75
C LYS A 28 16.91 -16.97 -10.09
N ASP A 29 17.19 -15.77 -10.61
CA ASP A 29 18.36 -14.96 -10.24
C ASP A 29 17.98 -13.63 -9.57
N GLY A 30 16.73 -13.47 -9.13
CA GLY A 30 16.31 -12.21 -8.50
C GLY A 30 14.81 -12.09 -8.28
N VAL A 31 14.36 -10.87 -7.97
CA VAL A 31 12.95 -10.54 -7.75
C VAL A 31 12.57 -9.30 -8.55
N VAL A 32 11.31 -9.25 -9.02
CA VAL A 32 10.71 -8.07 -9.66
C VAL A 32 9.62 -7.54 -8.75
N LEU A 33 9.66 -6.25 -8.44
CA LEU A 33 8.62 -5.54 -7.68
C LEU A 33 7.80 -4.67 -8.63
N ALA A 34 6.49 -4.63 -8.43
CA ALA A 34 5.60 -3.73 -9.16
C ALA A 34 4.53 -3.15 -8.22
N ALA A 35 4.17 -1.89 -8.45
CA ALA A 35 3.11 -1.20 -7.73
C ALA A 35 2.44 -0.20 -8.66
N ASP A 36 1.16 0.11 -8.41
CA ASP A 36 0.50 1.22 -9.09
C ASP A 36 1.05 2.59 -8.62
N SER A 37 0.94 3.64 -9.44
CA SER A 37 1.55 4.95 -9.15
C SER A 37 0.58 6.01 -8.63
N ARG A 38 -0.73 5.74 -8.63
CA ARG A 38 -1.75 6.74 -8.28
C ARG A 38 -2.00 6.76 -6.78
N ALA A 39 -2.08 7.95 -6.19
CA ALA A 39 -2.66 8.17 -4.86
C ALA A 39 -3.95 8.97 -4.98
N SER A 40 -5.01 8.48 -4.34
CA SER A 40 -6.33 9.11 -4.34
C SER A 40 -6.89 9.23 -2.93
N ALA A 41 -7.52 10.37 -2.65
CA ALA A 41 -8.34 10.60 -1.46
C ALA A 41 -9.81 10.61 -1.88
N GLY A 42 -10.45 9.44 -1.87
CA GLY A 42 -11.77 9.26 -2.47
C GLY A 42 -11.73 9.51 -3.99
N PHE A 43 -12.54 10.45 -4.48
CA PHE A 43 -12.59 10.82 -5.89
C PHE A 43 -11.50 11.81 -6.32
N PHE A 44 -10.75 12.38 -5.37
CA PHE A 44 -9.68 13.32 -5.67
C PHE A 44 -8.37 12.58 -5.93
N ILE A 45 -7.70 12.89 -7.05
CA ILE A 45 -6.36 12.38 -7.34
C ILE A 45 -5.35 13.31 -6.66
N ALA A 46 -4.77 12.83 -5.56
CA ALA A 46 -3.75 13.59 -4.82
C ALA A 46 -2.43 13.64 -5.61
N ASP A 47 -2.05 12.52 -6.22
CA ASP A 47 -0.87 12.43 -7.08
C ASP A 47 -1.00 11.25 -8.07
N ARG A 48 -0.44 11.40 -9.27
CA ARG A 48 -0.42 10.38 -10.33
C ARG A 48 0.90 9.58 -10.38
N HIS A 49 1.95 10.05 -9.71
CA HIS A 49 3.31 9.52 -9.83
C HIS A 49 3.95 9.25 -8.47
N VAL A 50 3.18 8.71 -7.52
CA VAL A 50 3.72 8.30 -6.23
C VAL A 50 4.70 7.14 -6.40
N MET A 51 5.88 7.29 -5.82
CA MET A 51 6.87 6.22 -5.71
C MET A 51 6.47 5.27 -4.58
N LYS A 52 5.78 4.18 -4.93
CA LYS A 52 5.40 3.13 -3.96
C LYS A 52 6.39 1.97 -3.87
N ILE A 53 7.47 2.02 -4.64
CA ILE A 53 8.59 1.07 -4.55
C ILE A 53 9.77 1.82 -3.96
N GLN A 54 10.21 1.40 -2.79
CA GLN A 54 11.26 2.06 -2.01
C GLN A 54 12.50 1.18 -1.96
N LYS A 55 13.66 1.77 -2.23
CA LYS A 55 14.96 1.13 -2.03
C LYS A 55 15.36 1.30 -0.57
N VAL A 56 15.49 0.18 0.15
CA VAL A 56 15.90 0.17 1.55
C VAL A 56 17.41 0.02 1.67
N ASP A 57 18.00 -0.85 0.84
CA ASP A 57 19.45 -1.08 0.75
C ASP A 57 19.85 -1.44 -0.70
N GLN A 58 21.13 -1.74 -0.96
CA GLN A 58 21.61 -2.25 -2.25
C GLN A 58 20.91 -3.53 -2.69
N HIS A 59 20.55 -4.42 -1.75
CA HIS A 59 19.91 -5.71 -2.04
C HIS A 59 18.53 -5.89 -1.39
N LEU A 60 17.91 -4.80 -0.94
CA LEU A 60 16.60 -4.82 -0.29
C LEU A 60 15.73 -3.66 -0.80
N ALA A 61 14.52 -4.01 -1.23
CA ALA A 61 13.50 -3.06 -1.63
C ALA A 61 12.12 -3.54 -1.15
N MET A 62 11.18 -2.61 -1.02
CA MET A 62 9.82 -2.90 -0.57
C MET A 62 8.79 -2.16 -1.41
N THR A 63 7.57 -2.71 -1.42
CA THR A 63 6.39 -2.03 -1.97
C THR A 63 5.47 -1.58 -0.84
N ILE A 64 4.81 -0.45 -1.01
CA ILE A 64 3.88 0.11 -0.03
C ILE A 64 2.44 -0.16 -0.45
N ALA A 65 1.63 -0.70 0.45
CA ALA A 65 0.17 -0.81 0.30
C ALA A 65 -0.52 -0.36 1.61
N GLY A 66 -1.56 0.46 1.48
CA GLY A 66 -2.27 1.05 2.61
C GLY A 66 -2.28 2.58 2.57
N GLY A 67 -2.48 3.21 3.73
CA GLY A 67 -2.43 4.67 3.85
C GLY A 67 -1.05 5.20 3.48
N VAL A 68 -0.98 6.18 2.56
CA VAL A 68 0.29 6.76 2.10
C VAL A 68 1.07 7.40 3.24
N ALA A 69 0.38 7.92 4.27
CA ALA A 69 1.01 8.57 5.41
C ALA A 69 1.59 7.61 6.46
N ASP A 70 1.18 6.34 6.45
CA ASP A 70 1.64 5.33 7.43
C ASP A 70 2.93 4.63 7.00
N ALA A 71 3.29 4.76 5.72
CA ALA A 71 4.40 4.08 5.08
C ALA A 71 5.66 4.96 5.01
#